data_AF-A0A653SC64-F1
#
_entry.id   AF-A0A653SC64-F1
#
_cell.length_a   1.000
_cell.length_b   1.000
_cell.length_c   1.000
_cell.angle_alpha   90.00
_cell.angle_beta   90.00
_cell.angle_gamma   90.00
#
_symmetry.space_group_name_H-M   'P 1'
#
loop_
_entity.id
_entity.type
_entity.pdbx_description
1 polymer ?
#
loop_
_entity_poly.entity_id
_entity_poly.type
_entity_poly.pdbx_seq_one_letter_code
_entity_poly.pdbx_strand_id
1 'polypeptide(L)'
;MYKILFLLLLSTFYNCYCQEVPPPPPAPSLKNVKKYEKPQEIVELTESTNLEKEICNVQIFEIDSTSFTDNSSKYYFKKIESRLNAIDLEISSEEIIAYTKYRNSLNFNPFKIDSVARAIYKLNENSKFEEAINLSSSLRIISPNNITLHKELAYAYKKLGQIELSKKHFEMMKKIISAVEKYSDGCRINPYILNNCFEGISLYEAIFGGYPTKTRFILTESKKIIYGYDIYHIMRFANLNHYKEYLKEGEYKIE
;
A
#
# COMPACT_ATOMS: atom_id res chain seq x y z
N MET A 1 -6.61 33.18 5.45
CA MET A 1 -5.85 33.18 6.72
C MET A 1 -6.00 31.83 7.44
N TYR A 2 -5.69 30.71 6.77
CA TYR A 2 -5.78 29.33 7.31
C TYR A 2 -4.61 28.44 6.84
N LYS A 3 -3.47 29.05 6.48
CA LYS A 3 -2.25 28.34 6.02
C LYS A 3 -1.12 28.32 7.06
N ILE A 4 -1.37 28.84 8.27
CA ILE A 4 -0.35 28.99 9.33
C ILE A 4 -0.63 28.08 10.54
N LEU A 5 -1.83 27.50 10.67
CA LEU A 5 -2.17 26.71 11.87
C LEU A 5 -1.79 25.22 11.79
N PHE A 6 -1.45 24.68 10.61
CA PHE A 6 -1.03 23.27 10.46
C PHE A 6 0.48 23.07 10.64
N LEU A 7 1.28 24.14 10.61
CA LEU A 7 2.73 24.11 10.85
C LEU A 7 3.09 24.24 12.35
N LEU A 8 2.14 24.58 13.22
CA LEU A 8 2.42 24.81 14.64
C LEU A 8 2.23 23.58 15.53
N LEU A 9 1.45 22.57 15.11
CA LEU A 9 1.24 21.33 15.90
C LEU A 9 2.36 20.28 15.75
N LEU A 10 3.31 20.48 14.83
CA LEU A 10 4.55 19.69 14.74
C LEU A 10 5.72 20.30 15.52
N SER A 11 5.55 21.50 16.11
CA SER A 11 6.63 22.24 16.76
C SER A 11 6.68 22.12 18.29
N THR A 12 5.69 21.49 18.94
CA THR A 12 5.62 21.44 20.41
C THR A 12 6.24 20.20 21.05
N PHE A 13 6.87 19.30 20.28
CA PHE A 13 7.70 18.20 20.81
C PHE A 13 9.21 18.41 20.67
N TYR A 14 9.65 19.53 20.09
CA TYR A 14 11.07 19.86 19.92
C TYR A 14 11.41 21.14 20.69
N ASN A 15 11.31 21.10 22.01
CA ASN A 15 12.03 22.08 22.83
C ASN A 15 12.36 21.53 24.22
N CYS A 16 13.21 20.52 24.24
CA CYS A 16 14.11 20.27 25.36
C CYS A 16 15.34 19.53 24.82
N TYR A 17 16.43 20.27 24.68
CA TYR A 17 17.85 19.88 24.65
C TYR A 17 18.59 20.80 23.67
N CYS A 18 19.03 21.95 24.19
CA CYS A 18 20.16 22.68 23.63
C CYS A 18 21.42 21.85 23.88
N GLN A 19 21.87 21.10 22.88
CA GLN A 19 23.27 20.70 22.72
C GLN A 19 23.63 20.84 21.25
N GLU A 20 24.82 21.40 20.99
CA GLU A 20 25.35 21.67 19.66
C GLU A 20 25.28 20.41 18.79
N VAL A 21 24.71 20.54 17.59
CA VAL A 21 24.58 19.42 16.65
C VAL A 21 25.99 19.04 16.18
N PRO A 22 26.47 17.80 16.39
CA PRO A 22 27.77 17.39 15.89
C PRO A 22 27.81 17.46 14.35
N PRO A 23 28.96 17.77 13.75
CA PRO A 23 29.05 17.89 12.30
C PRO A 23 28.65 16.57 11.62
N PRO A 24 28.02 16.64 10.44
CA PRO A 24 27.57 15.46 9.71
C PRO A 24 28.76 14.53 9.44
N PRO A 25 28.57 13.20 9.55
CA PRO A 25 29.63 12.26 9.24
C PRO A 25 30.09 12.44 7.79
N PRO A 26 31.40 12.28 7.49
CA PRO A 26 31.93 12.45 6.15
C PRO A 26 31.23 11.50 5.17
N ALA A 27 30.83 12.05 4.02
CA ALA A 27 30.17 11.29 2.98
C ALA A 27 31.00 10.05 2.61
N PRO A 28 30.39 8.84 2.54
CA PRO A 28 31.11 7.64 2.16
C PRO A 28 31.68 7.82 0.75
N SER A 29 32.99 7.55 0.61
CA SER A 29 33.70 7.68 -0.65
C SER A 29 33.09 6.76 -1.70
N LEU A 30 32.54 7.33 -2.77
CA LEU A 30 32.13 6.64 -3.98
C LEU A 30 33.35 6.04 -4.69
N LYS A 31 33.85 4.90 -4.23
CA LYS A 31 34.73 4.03 -5.00
C LYS A 31 34.20 2.61 -4.92
N ASN A 32 33.89 2.06 -6.09
CA ASN A 32 33.38 0.71 -6.38
C ASN A 32 31.86 0.50 -6.25
N VAL A 33 31.06 1.34 -6.90
CA VAL A 33 29.76 0.89 -7.43
C VAL A 33 30.04 0.19 -8.76
N LYS A 34 29.90 -1.14 -8.79
CA LYS A 34 29.89 -1.89 -10.05
C LYS A 34 28.78 -1.31 -10.93
N LYS A 35 29.17 -0.81 -12.10
CA LYS A 35 28.27 -0.35 -13.16
C LYS A 35 27.34 -1.50 -13.52
N TYR A 36 26.06 -1.38 -13.21
CA TYR A 36 25.04 -2.33 -13.66
C TYR A 36 24.91 -2.17 -15.17
N GLU A 37 25.34 -3.19 -15.91
CA GLU A 37 25.08 -3.29 -17.35
C GLU A 37 23.61 -3.66 -17.56
N LYS A 38 23.00 -3.02 -18.57
CA LYS A 38 21.57 -3.10 -18.92
C LYS A 38 21.37 -4.27 -19.89
N PRO A 39 20.63 -5.33 -19.52
CA PRO A 39 19.85 -6.05 -20.51
C PRO A 39 18.47 -6.44 -19.96
N GLN A 40 17.42 -5.62 -20.16
CA GLN A 40 16.08 -6.01 -19.67
C GLN A 40 14.87 -5.25 -20.27
N GLU A 41 15.02 -4.56 -21.40
CA GLU A 41 13.92 -3.74 -21.92
C GLU A 41 12.81 -4.56 -22.62
N ILE A 42 13.14 -5.74 -23.15
CA ILE A 42 12.23 -6.59 -23.94
C ILE A 42 11.55 -7.68 -23.08
N VAL A 43 12.24 -8.22 -22.07
CA VAL A 43 11.71 -9.29 -21.20
C VAL A 43 10.66 -8.75 -20.22
N GLU A 44 10.84 -7.52 -19.73
CA GLU A 44 9.92 -6.89 -18.78
C GLU A 44 8.54 -6.56 -19.40
N LEU A 45 8.50 -6.20 -20.68
CA LEU A 45 7.26 -5.87 -21.41
C LEU A 45 6.37 -7.10 -21.65
N THR A 46 6.99 -8.26 -21.89
CA THR A 46 6.26 -9.52 -22.06
C THR A 46 5.67 -10.03 -20.75
N GLU A 47 6.31 -9.73 -19.62
CA GLU A 47 5.84 -10.16 -18.30
C GLU A 47 4.66 -9.31 -17.83
N SER A 48 4.70 -7.98 -18.03
CA SER A 48 3.59 -7.08 -17.70
C SER A 48 2.33 -7.35 -18.51
N THR A 49 2.45 -7.59 -19.82
CA THR A 49 1.28 -7.93 -20.67
C THR A 49 0.68 -9.30 -20.35
N ASN A 50 1.48 -10.26 -19.90
CA ASN A 50 0.97 -11.54 -19.41
C ASN A 50 0.29 -11.41 -18.03
N LEU A 51 0.85 -10.57 -17.14
CA LEU A 51 0.24 -10.22 -15.85
C LEU A 51 -1.14 -9.56 -16.03
N GLU A 52 -1.27 -8.61 -16.97
CA GLU A 52 -2.54 -7.93 -17.26
C GLU A 52 -3.63 -8.91 -17.70
N LYS A 53 -3.32 -9.80 -18.65
CA LYS A 53 -4.28 -10.79 -19.18
C LYS A 53 -4.77 -11.78 -18.14
N GLU A 54 -3.91 -12.17 -17.19
CA GLU A 54 -4.26 -13.08 -16.11
C GLU A 54 -5.16 -12.44 -15.04
N ILE A 55 -5.15 -11.10 -14.92
CA ILE A 55 -5.96 -10.35 -13.94
C ILE A 55 -7.37 -10.05 -14.50
N CYS A 56 -7.51 -9.86 -15.82
CA CYS A 56 -8.77 -9.45 -16.46
C CYS A 56 -9.91 -10.49 -16.43
N ASN A 57 -9.68 -11.73 -15.99
CA ASN A 57 -10.70 -12.79 -15.94
C ASN A 57 -11.29 -13.04 -14.55
N VAL A 58 -11.02 -12.17 -13.57
CA VAL A 58 -11.50 -12.32 -12.19
C VAL A 58 -12.34 -11.12 -11.80
N GLN A 59 -13.65 -11.31 -11.60
CA GLN A 59 -14.40 -10.39 -10.75
C GLN A 59 -15.68 -11.02 -10.25
N ILE A 60 -15.85 -11.17 -8.93
CA ILE A 60 -17.17 -10.96 -8.29
C ILE A 60 -16.96 -10.41 -6.87
N PHE A 61 -17.50 -9.21 -6.61
CA PHE A 61 -17.64 -8.62 -5.28
C PHE A 61 -19.11 -8.71 -4.86
N GLU A 62 -19.54 -9.85 -4.31
CA GLU A 62 -20.91 -9.98 -3.79
C GLU A 62 -20.91 -9.73 -2.28
N ILE A 63 -21.14 -8.46 -1.96
CA ILE A 63 -20.99 -7.86 -0.64
C ILE A 63 -22.22 -8.12 0.22
N ASP A 64 -22.02 -8.79 1.35
CA ASP A 64 -22.79 -8.53 2.56
C ASP A 64 -22.07 -9.11 3.79
N SER A 65 -21.33 -8.32 4.59
CA SER A 65 -21.17 -8.70 6.02
C SER A 65 -22.31 -8.08 6.84
N THR A 66 -23.52 -8.31 6.33
CA THR A 66 -24.79 -7.58 6.57
C THR A 66 -24.61 -6.08 6.60
N SER A 67 -24.05 -5.61 5.48
CA SER A 67 -24.03 -4.25 4.93
C SER A 67 -23.56 -3.18 5.91
N PHE A 68 -22.58 -3.58 6.71
CA PHE A 68 -21.61 -2.76 7.43
C PHE A 68 -22.08 -1.53 8.19
N THR A 69 -23.21 -1.46 8.87
CA THR A 69 -24.22 -2.50 9.20
C THR A 69 -25.55 -1.79 9.28
N ASP A 70 -25.85 -1.21 8.14
CA ASP A 70 -27.16 -0.85 7.61
C ASP A 70 -28.01 0.22 8.33
N ASN A 71 -28.54 1.19 7.58
CA ASN A 71 -29.85 1.77 7.94
C ASN A 71 -30.83 1.80 6.73
N SER A 72 -30.69 0.80 5.85
CA SER A 72 -31.17 0.53 4.47
C SER A 72 -30.22 0.93 3.31
N SER A 73 -28.91 0.90 3.59
CA SER A 73 -27.83 0.45 2.70
C SER A 73 -27.56 1.26 1.42
N LYS A 74 -26.78 0.69 0.50
CA LYS A 74 -25.60 1.23 -0.26
C LYS A 74 -24.28 1.24 0.54
N TYR A 75 -24.09 0.21 1.37
CA TYR A 75 -22.89 -0.15 2.18
C TYR A 75 -22.50 0.80 3.34
N TYR A 76 -23.35 0.85 4.36
CA TYR A 76 -23.43 1.93 5.36
C TYR A 76 -22.45 1.85 6.54
N PHE A 77 -21.28 2.49 6.47
CA PHE A 77 -20.70 3.19 7.63
C PHE A 77 -20.16 4.60 7.26
N LYS A 78 -20.79 5.65 7.73
CA LYS A 78 -22.20 5.88 7.48
C LYS A 78 -22.30 6.62 6.14
N LYS A 79 -22.66 5.83 5.11
CA LYS A 79 -22.61 6.14 3.67
C LYS A 79 -21.29 6.79 3.27
N ILE A 80 -20.26 5.98 3.55
CA ILE A 80 -18.88 6.01 3.07
C ILE A 80 -18.28 7.38 3.32
N GLU A 81 -18.33 7.57 4.64
CA GLU A 81 -18.31 8.79 5.44
C GLU A 81 -18.48 10.08 4.62
N SER A 82 -19.65 10.11 3.98
CA SER A 82 -20.21 11.15 3.14
C SER A 82 -19.29 11.53 1.99
N ARG A 83 -19.03 10.50 1.19
CA ARG A 83 -18.37 10.51 -0.12
C ARG A 83 -17.07 11.27 -0.09
N LEU A 84 -16.25 10.86 0.88
CA LEU A 84 -14.89 11.35 1.05
C LEU A 84 -14.84 12.90 1.17
N ASN A 85 -15.95 13.51 1.62
CA ASN A 85 -16.25 14.93 1.87
C ASN A 85 -15.81 15.93 0.78
N ALA A 86 -16.13 15.56 -0.47
CA ALA A 86 -16.54 16.42 -1.59
C ALA A 86 -15.65 17.61 -2.03
N ILE A 87 -14.72 17.36 -2.94
CA ILE A 87 -15.00 17.73 -4.35
C ILE A 87 -14.67 16.50 -5.22
N ASP A 88 -15.59 16.15 -6.12
CA ASP A 88 -16.05 14.80 -6.47
C ASP A 88 -15.03 13.81 -7.06
N LEU A 89 -15.05 12.61 -6.50
CA LEU A 89 -14.47 11.36 -7.00
C LEU A 89 -15.64 10.38 -7.09
N GLU A 90 -16.26 10.23 -8.26
CA GLU A 90 -17.39 9.30 -8.42
C GLU A 90 -16.89 7.85 -8.27
N ILE A 91 -16.94 7.40 -7.02
CA ILE A 91 -16.36 6.19 -6.43
C ILE A 91 -17.30 5.01 -6.60
N SER A 92 -16.75 3.89 -7.08
CA SER A 92 -17.00 2.55 -6.56
C SER A 92 -15.94 1.57 -7.10
N SER A 93 -15.42 0.71 -6.23
CA SER A 93 -15.08 -0.69 -6.53
C SER A 93 -15.23 -1.37 -5.17
N GLU A 94 -16.36 -1.99 -4.89
CA GLU A 94 -17.59 -1.31 -4.47
C GLU A 94 -17.44 -0.49 -3.17
N GLU A 95 -17.26 0.80 -3.45
CA GLU A 95 -16.99 1.95 -2.59
C GLU A 95 -15.75 1.83 -1.68
N ILE A 96 -14.75 1.21 -2.31
CA ILE A 96 -13.35 0.95 -1.92
C ILE A 96 -13.33 0.08 -0.68
N ILE A 97 -13.51 -1.21 -0.97
CA ILE A 97 -14.70 -1.95 -0.54
C ILE A 97 -15.13 -1.64 0.88
N ALA A 98 -16.28 -0.96 0.90
CA ALA A 98 -16.93 -0.30 2.01
C ALA A 98 -15.94 0.19 3.06
N TYR A 99 -15.11 1.12 2.57
CA TYR A 99 -13.99 1.82 3.21
C TYR A 99 -13.19 0.93 4.15
N THR A 100 -12.79 -0.17 3.51
CA THR A 100 -11.69 -1.08 3.82
C THR A 100 -11.81 -1.94 5.07
N LYS A 101 -13.02 -2.14 5.61
CA LYS A 101 -13.28 -3.32 6.45
C LYS A 101 -13.60 -4.57 5.63
N TYR A 102 -12.85 -4.77 4.54
CA TYR A 102 -12.94 -5.94 3.69
C TYR A 102 -11.57 -6.61 3.53
N ARG A 103 -11.59 -7.95 3.54
CA ARG A 103 -10.47 -8.83 3.17
C ARG A 103 -10.75 -9.35 1.78
N ASN A 104 -9.74 -9.35 0.91
CA ASN A 104 -9.77 -10.10 -0.35
C ASN A 104 -10.32 -11.52 -0.09
N SER A 105 -11.58 -11.76 -0.46
CA SER A 105 -12.12 -13.12 -0.62
C SER A 105 -11.81 -13.65 -2.01
N LEU A 106 -10.81 -13.07 -2.66
CA LEU A 106 -10.41 -13.48 -3.98
C LEU A 106 -9.71 -14.83 -3.87
N ASN A 107 -10.21 -15.79 -4.64
CA ASN A 107 -9.46 -16.98 -5.05
C ASN A 107 -8.32 -16.59 -6.00
N PHE A 108 -7.55 -15.56 -5.65
CA PHE A 108 -6.44 -15.05 -6.41
C PHE A 108 -5.18 -15.20 -5.57
N ASN A 109 -4.15 -15.78 -6.16
CA ASN A 109 -2.89 -15.98 -5.50
C ASN A 109 -2.33 -14.62 -5.04
N PRO A 110 -2.20 -14.36 -3.73
CA PRO A 110 -1.82 -13.05 -3.26
C PRO A 110 -0.35 -12.70 -3.56
N PHE A 111 0.51 -13.70 -3.83
CA PHE A 111 1.85 -13.48 -4.39
C PHE A 111 1.83 -12.85 -5.78
N LYS A 112 0.74 -13.06 -6.55
CA LYS A 112 0.56 -12.43 -7.85
C LYS A 112 0.20 -10.95 -7.68
N ILE A 113 -0.61 -10.59 -6.68
CA ILE A 113 -0.88 -9.18 -6.33
C ILE A 113 0.42 -8.48 -5.95
N ASP A 114 1.24 -9.11 -5.11
CA ASP A 114 2.58 -8.64 -4.74
C ASP A 114 3.47 -8.40 -5.98
N SER A 115 3.44 -9.34 -6.93
CA SER A 115 4.27 -9.26 -8.15
C SER A 115 3.81 -8.13 -9.08
N VAL A 116 2.50 -7.96 -9.24
CA VAL A 116 1.93 -6.84 -10.01
C VAL A 116 2.28 -5.50 -9.35
N ALA A 117 2.12 -5.39 -8.03
CA ALA A 117 2.44 -4.16 -7.30
C ALA A 117 3.93 -3.79 -7.41
N ARG A 118 4.84 -4.78 -7.35
CA ARG A 118 6.27 -4.59 -7.62
C ARG A 118 6.54 -4.16 -9.06
N ALA A 119 5.86 -4.76 -10.03
CA ALA A 119 6.03 -4.42 -11.44
C ALA A 119 5.61 -2.97 -11.72
N ILE A 120 4.48 -2.51 -11.16
CA ILE A 120 4.03 -1.11 -11.27
C ILE A 120 5.10 -0.17 -10.72
N TYR A 121 5.61 -0.44 -9.51
CA TYR A 121 6.69 0.36 -8.91
C TYR A 121 7.93 0.41 -9.83
N LYS A 122 8.32 -0.74 -10.39
CA LYS A 122 9.48 -0.81 -11.28
C LYS A 122 9.28 -0.06 -12.60
N LEU A 123 8.08 -0.09 -13.17
CA LEU A 123 7.75 0.71 -14.36
C LEU A 123 7.90 2.21 -14.08
N ASN A 124 7.44 2.67 -12.92
CA ASN A 124 7.61 4.06 -12.48
C ASN A 124 9.08 4.44 -12.26
N GLU A 125 9.88 3.58 -11.63
CA GLU A 125 11.34 3.77 -11.50
C GLU A 125 12.03 3.86 -12.87
N ASN A 126 11.56 3.06 -13.83
CA ASN A 126 12.05 3.05 -15.20
C ASN A 126 11.44 4.17 -16.07
N SER A 127 10.66 5.10 -15.50
CA SER A 127 9.98 6.19 -16.20
C SER A 127 8.98 5.77 -17.29
N LYS A 128 8.47 4.54 -17.23
CA LYS A 128 7.44 3.98 -18.11
C LYS A 128 6.04 4.26 -17.54
N PHE A 129 5.68 5.54 -17.47
CA PHE A 129 4.52 6.00 -16.70
C PHE A 129 3.18 5.53 -17.28
N GLU A 130 3.02 5.52 -18.61
CA GLU A 130 1.81 5.05 -19.27
C GLU A 130 1.58 3.55 -19.04
N GLU A 131 2.64 2.75 -19.10
CA GLU A 131 2.58 1.32 -18.78
C GLU A 131 2.23 1.10 -17.30
N ALA A 132 2.82 1.89 -16.39
CA ALA A 132 2.48 1.84 -14.97
C ALA A 132 0.99 2.15 -14.73
N ILE A 133 0.41 3.09 -15.47
CA ILE A 133 -1.02 3.44 -15.41
C ILE A 133 -1.90 2.30 -15.94
N ASN A 134 -1.51 1.66 -17.05
CA ASN A 134 -2.25 0.54 -17.63
C ASN A 134 -2.26 -0.66 -16.69
N LEU A 135 -1.09 -1.08 -16.20
CA LEU A 135 -0.98 -2.20 -15.27
C LEU A 135 -1.70 -1.89 -13.95
N SER A 136 -1.61 -0.65 -13.46
CA SER A 136 -2.38 -0.19 -12.30
C SER A 136 -3.90 -0.33 -12.51
N SER A 137 -4.39 -0.07 -13.73
CA SER A 137 -5.81 -0.21 -14.04
C SER A 137 -6.28 -1.66 -13.91
N SER A 138 -5.43 -2.63 -14.28
CA SER A 138 -5.73 -4.06 -14.05
C SER A 138 -5.74 -4.43 -12.57
N LEU A 139 -4.75 -3.97 -11.78
CA LEU A 139 -4.71 -4.20 -10.33
C LEU A 139 -5.92 -3.58 -9.61
N ARG A 140 -6.40 -2.43 -10.07
CA ARG A 140 -7.57 -1.75 -9.49
C ARG A 140 -8.83 -2.61 -9.53
N ILE A 141 -8.98 -3.47 -10.54
CA ILE A 141 -10.14 -4.36 -10.70
C ILE A 141 -10.25 -5.32 -9.50
N ILE A 142 -9.11 -5.82 -9.01
CA ILE A 142 -9.06 -6.84 -7.96
C ILE A 142 -8.68 -6.30 -6.56
N SER A 143 -8.00 -5.15 -6.49
CA SER A 143 -7.54 -4.59 -5.21
C SER A 143 -7.70 -3.06 -5.21
N PRO A 144 -8.95 -2.57 -5.19
CA PRO A 144 -9.23 -1.13 -5.29
C PRO A 144 -8.81 -0.32 -4.06
N ASN A 145 -8.56 -0.98 -2.92
CA ASN A 145 -8.06 -0.36 -1.68
C ASN A 145 -6.55 -0.55 -1.47
N ASN A 146 -5.79 -0.85 -2.53
CA ASN A 146 -4.35 -1.09 -2.43
C ASN A 146 -3.57 0.23 -2.29
N ILE A 147 -2.82 0.39 -1.20
CA ILE A 147 -2.01 1.60 -0.96
C ILE A 147 -0.97 1.80 -2.07
N THR A 148 -0.25 0.74 -2.47
CA THR A 148 0.76 0.83 -3.52
C THR A 148 0.15 1.29 -4.84
N LEU A 149 -0.98 0.72 -5.25
CA LEU A 149 -1.69 1.14 -6.47
C LEU A 149 -1.92 2.67 -6.52
N HIS A 150 -2.47 3.23 -5.44
CA HIS A 150 -2.77 4.66 -5.39
C HIS A 150 -1.52 5.53 -5.28
N LYS A 151 -0.48 5.06 -4.58
CA LYS A 151 0.83 5.72 -4.52
C LYS A 151 1.45 5.84 -5.92
N GLU A 152 1.48 4.72 -6.64
CA GLU A 152 2.15 4.63 -7.94
C GLU A 152 1.39 5.35 -9.05
N LEU A 153 0.05 5.31 -9.05
CA LEU A 153 -0.76 6.13 -9.95
C LEU A 153 -0.55 7.62 -9.70
N ALA A 154 -0.49 8.05 -8.43
CA ALA A 154 -0.25 9.44 -8.10
C ALA A 154 1.11 9.92 -8.64
N TYR A 155 2.15 9.09 -8.52
CA TYR A 155 3.47 9.38 -9.06
C TYR A 155 3.48 9.43 -10.59
N ALA A 156 2.93 8.41 -11.27
CA ALA A 156 2.90 8.33 -12.72
C ALA A 156 2.17 9.54 -13.35
N TYR A 157 0.97 9.86 -12.86
CA TYR A 157 0.21 11.01 -13.34
C TYR A 157 0.93 12.34 -13.11
N LYS A 158 1.65 12.49 -11.98
CA LYS A 158 2.44 13.70 -11.71
C LYS A 158 3.54 13.88 -12.76
N LYS A 159 4.21 12.79 -13.11
CA LYS A 159 5.30 12.80 -14.10
C LYS A 159 4.82 13.11 -15.51
N LEU A 160 3.60 12.71 -15.85
CA LEU A 160 2.93 13.05 -17.11
C LEU A 160 2.25 14.43 -17.11
N GLY A 161 2.41 15.23 -16.06
CA GLY A 161 1.77 16.55 -15.96
C GLY A 161 0.26 16.52 -15.72
N GLN A 162 -0.32 15.35 -15.46
CA GLN A 162 -1.74 15.14 -15.18
C GLN A 162 -2.03 15.40 -13.68
N ILE A 163 -1.82 16.65 -13.27
CA ILE A 163 -1.79 17.05 -11.85
C ILE A 163 -3.09 16.72 -11.11
N GLU A 164 -4.25 16.89 -11.74
CA GLU A 164 -5.53 16.62 -11.09
C GLU A 164 -5.75 15.13 -10.81
N LEU A 165 -5.33 14.25 -11.74
CA LEU A 165 -5.38 12.80 -11.53
C LEU A 165 -4.37 12.35 -10.47
N SER A 166 -3.18 12.96 -10.46
CA SER A 166 -2.18 12.71 -9.41
C SER A 166 -2.73 13.01 -8.01
N LYS A 167 -3.32 14.20 -7.83
CA LYS A 167 -3.96 14.61 -6.56
C LYS A 167 -5.07 13.64 -6.15
N LYS A 168 -5.91 13.22 -7.11
CA LYS A 168 -7.01 12.27 -6.86
C LYS A 168 -6.50 10.96 -6.28
N HIS A 169 -5.48 10.35 -6.87
CA HIS A 169 -4.92 9.09 -6.37
C HIS A 169 -4.16 9.26 -5.05
N PHE A 170 -3.44 10.37 -4.87
CA PHE A 170 -2.75 10.66 -3.62
C PHE A 170 -3.72 10.83 -2.43
N GLU A 171 -4.83 11.54 -2.63
CA GLU A 171 -5.85 11.69 -1.59
C GLU A 171 -6.54 10.37 -1.28
N MET A 172 -6.73 9.49 -2.27
CA MET A 172 -7.26 8.16 -2.02
C MET A 172 -6.30 7.30 -1.17
N MET A 173 -5.00 7.31 -1.49
CA MET A 173 -3.98 6.62 -0.70
C MET A 173 -4.04 7.01 0.78
N LYS A 174 -4.10 8.31 1.06
CA LYS A 174 -4.20 8.84 2.43
C LYS A 174 -5.44 8.34 3.16
N LYS A 175 -6.58 8.29 2.47
CA LYS A 175 -7.84 7.82 3.05
C LYS A 175 -7.80 6.33 3.38
N ILE A 176 -7.17 5.52 2.51
CA ILE A 176 -6.94 4.09 2.77
C ILE A 176 -6.04 3.90 4.00
N ILE A 177 -4.90 4.62 4.07
CA ILE A 177 -3.99 4.54 5.24
C ILE A 177 -4.72 4.91 6.53
N SER A 178 -5.48 6.01 6.52
CA SER A 178 -6.27 6.44 7.67
C SER A 178 -7.29 5.37 8.11
N ALA A 179 -7.89 4.66 7.16
CA ALA A 179 -8.79 3.55 7.47
C ALA A 179 -8.06 2.37 8.12
N VAL A 180 -6.85 2.02 7.64
CA VAL A 180 -6.00 0.99 8.25
C VAL A 180 -5.70 1.32 9.70
N GLU A 181 -5.27 2.56 9.99
CA GLU A 181 -4.96 3.02 11.35
C GLU A 181 -6.20 3.11 12.25
N LYS A 182 -7.38 3.43 11.69
CA LYS A 182 -8.65 3.47 12.44
C LYS A 182 -9.06 2.10 12.97
N TYR A 183 -8.71 1.02 12.28
CA TYR A 183 -9.18 -0.34 12.58
C TYR A 183 -8.13 -1.26 13.16
N SER A 184 -6.87 -0.85 13.15
CA SER A 184 -5.74 -1.64 13.62
C SER A 184 -4.54 -0.74 13.96
N ASP A 185 -3.71 -1.14 14.92
CA ASP A 185 -2.50 -0.38 15.32
C ASP A 185 -1.20 -1.04 14.82
N GLY A 186 -1.31 -2.19 14.15
CA GLY A 186 -0.19 -2.94 13.62
C GLY A 186 0.64 -3.65 14.69
N CYS A 187 0.19 -3.72 15.94
CA CYS A 187 0.80 -4.57 16.94
C CYS A 187 0.48 -6.06 16.65
N ARG A 188 1.16 -6.97 17.35
CA ARG A 188 0.98 -8.42 17.12
C ARG A 188 -0.45 -8.90 17.42
N ILE A 189 -1.11 -8.27 18.39
CA ILE A 189 -2.48 -8.62 18.82
C ILE A 189 -3.53 -8.01 17.87
N ASN A 190 -3.25 -6.81 17.35
CA ASN A 190 -4.14 -6.05 16.47
C ASN A 190 -3.42 -5.62 15.17
N PRO A 191 -3.00 -6.59 14.34
CA PRO A 191 -2.21 -6.33 13.14
C PRO A 191 -3.01 -5.59 12.07
N TYR A 192 -2.32 -4.85 11.21
CA TYR A 192 -2.89 -4.15 10.07
C TYR A 192 -3.65 -5.10 9.14
N ILE A 193 -4.75 -4.63 8.56
CA ILE A 193 -5.51 -5.39 7.55
C ILE A 193 -5.05 -4.90 6.17
N LEU A 194 -4.28 -5.72 5.46
CA LEU A 194 -3.71 -5.38 4.15
C LEU A 194 -4.03 -6.45 3.11
N ASN A 195 -3.96 -6.08 1.83
CA ASN A 195 -4.22 -6.97 0.70
C ASN A 195 -3.03 -7.88 0.39
N ASN A 196 -1.81 -7.37 0.58
CA ASN A 196 -0.59 -8.06 0.19
C ASN A 196 0.63 -7.54 1.00
N CYS A 197 1.78 -8.20 0.86
CA CYS A 197 2.99 -7.82 1.59
C CYS A 197 3.57 -6.50 1.10
N PHE A 198 3.55 -6.28 -0.22
CA PHE A 198 4.15 -5.10 -0.82
C PHE A 198 3.40 -3.81 -0.44
N GLU A 199 2.10 -3.90 -0.20
CA GLU A 199 1.30 -2.81 0.34
C GLU A 199 1.79 -2.33 1.71
N GLY A 200 2.23 -3.23 2.58
CA GLY A 200 2.74 -2.86 3.90
C GLY A 200 4.10 -2.17 3.84
N ILE A 201 4.88 -2.37 2.79
CA ILE A 201 6.08 -1.57 2.51
C ILE A 201 5.68 -0.12 2.22
N SER A 202 4.68 0.10 1.36
CA SER A 202 4.15 1.44 1.07
C SER A 202 3.53 2.11 2.30
N LEU A 203 2.85 1.34 3.15
CA LEU A 203 2.35 1.84 4.44
C LEU A 203 3.51 2.27 5.36
N TYR A 204 4.57 1.46 5.44
CA TYR A 204 5.75 1.77 6.25
C TYR A 204 6.43 3.06 5.81
N GLU A 205 6.65 3.17 4.50
CA GLU A 205 7.23 4.37 3.90
C GLU A 205 6.40 5.60 4.23
N ALA A 206 5.08 5.51 4.12
CA ALA A 206 4.17 6.63 4.36
C ALA A 206 4.11 7.05 5.84
N ILE A 207 4.13 6.11 6.78
CA ILE A 207 3.99 6.40 8.22
C ILE A 207 5.33 6.71 8.89
N PHE A 208 6.38 5.96 8.55
CA PHE A 208 7.67 6.01 9.25
C PHE A 208 8.78 6.68 8.44
N GLY A 209 8.51 7.08 7.20
CA GLY A 209 9.48 7.79 6.35
C GLY A 209 10.63 6.90 5.86
N GLY A 210 10.46 5.58 5.83
CA GLY A 210 11.50 4.66 5.40
C GLY A 210 10.99 3.26 5.05
N TYR A 211 11.83 2.51 4.35
CA TYR A 211 11.55 1.13 3.99
C TYR A 211 11.90 0.18 5.14
N PRO A 212 11.10 -0.87 5.37
CA PRO A 212 11.46 -1.90 6.33
C PRO A 212 12.76 -2.58 5.89
N THR A 213 13.70 -2.68 6.84
CA THR A 213 14.99 -3.36 6.64
C THR A 213 14.87 -4.88 6.70
N LYS A 214 13.78 -5.36 7.33
CA LYS A 214 13.50 -6.77 7.48
C LYS A 214 12.00 -7.00 7.39
N THR A 215 11.63 -8.02 6.63
CA THR A 215 10.25 -8.50 6.53
C THR A 215 10.20 -10.02 6.63
N ARG A 216 9.09 -10.57 7.12
CA ARG A 216 8.92 -12.04 7.23
C ARG A 216 7.47 -12.45 7.50
N PHE A 217 7.10 -13.63 7.01
CA PHE A 217 5.91 -14.33 7.50
C PHE A 217 6.15 -14.96 8.86
N ILE A 218 5.12 -14.94 9.70
CA ILE A 218 5.09 -15.56 11.02
C ILE A 218 3.78 -16.35 11.13
N LEU A 219 3.89 -17.63 11.49
CA LEU A 219 2.78 -18.45 11.94
C LEU A 219 2.67 -18.32 13.46
N THR A 220 1.60 -17.67 13.91
CA THR A 220 1.34 -17.49 15.34
C THR A 220 0.93 -18.81 16.01
N GLU A 221 1.02 -18.87 17.34
CA GLU A 221 0.44 -19.96 18.15
C GLU A 221 -1.04 -20.22 17.81
N SER A 222 -1.81 -19.15 17.54
CA SER A 222 -3.22 -19.21 17.11
C SER A 222 -3.41 -19.62 15.64
N LYS A 223 -2.36 -20.13 14.99
CA LYS A 223 -2.35 -20.63 13.60
C LYS A 223 -2.76 -19.59 12.56
N LYS A 224 -2.52 -18.31 12.85
CA LYS A 224 -2.69 -17.17 11.94
C LYS A 224 -1.35 -16.86 11.26
N ILE A 225 -1.41 -16.48 9.99
CA ILE A 225 -0.29 -15.93 9.25
C ILE A 225 -0.33 -14.41 9.38
N ILE A 226 0.70 -13.86 10.00
CA ILE A 226 0.98 -12.43 10.00
C ILE A 226 2.28 -12.15 9.27
N TYR A 227 2.44 -10.94 8.77
CA TYR A 227 3.66 -10.50 8.11
C TYR A 227 4.25 -9.32 8.87
N GLY A 228 5.49 -9.50 9.34
CA GLY A 228 6.22 -8.49 10.10
C GLY A 228 7.01 -7.56 9.19
N TYR A 229 7.01 -6.28 9.53
CA TYR A 229 7.83 -5.23 8.94
C TYR A 229 8.64 -4.59 10.08
N ASP A 230 9.94 -4.39 9.88
CA ASP A 230 10.86 -3.85 10.90
C ASP A 230 11.76 -2.76 10.32
N ILE A 231 11.70 -1.58 10.92
CA ILE A 231 12.63 -0.47 10.70
C ILE A 231 13.15 0.02 12.05
N TYR A 232 14.47 -0.03 12.28
CA TYR A 232 15.12 0.49 13.49
C TYR A 232 14.38 0.15 14.81
N HIS A 233 13.96 -1.11 14.99
CA HIS A 233 13.23 -1.63 16.16
C HIS A 233 11.75 -1.24 16.26
N ILE A 234 11.22 -0.49 15.29
CA ILE A 234 9.79 -0.30 15.11
C ILE A 234 9.29 -1.50 14.32
N MET A 235 8.63 -2.42 15.02
CA MET A 235 8.03 -3.60 14.41
C MET A 235 6.51 -3.43 14.32
N ARG A 236 5.95 -3.71 13.15
CA ARG A 236 4.50 -3.82 12.94
C ARG A 236 4.16 -5.05 12.13
N PHE A 237 2.91 -5.46 12.22
CA PHE A 237 2.41 -6.68 11.63
C PHE A 237 1.19 -6.41 10.78
N ALA A 238 1.04 -7.15 9.69
CA ALA A 238 -0.18 -7.23 8.90
C ALA A 238 -0.79 -8.63 8.99
N ASN A 239 -2.12 -8.73 9.06
CA ASN A 239 -2.85 -9.97 8.97
C ASN A 239 -2.95 -10.39 7.51
N LEU A 240 -2.20 -11.43 7.14
CA LEU A 240 -2.14 -11.95 5.78
C LEU A 240 -2.53 -13.43 5.76
N ASN A 241 -3.56 -13.80 6.53
CA ASN A 241 -4.05 -15.19 6.63
C ASN A 241 -4.35 -15.83 5.27
N HIS A 242 -4.75 -15.05 4.26
CA HIS A 242 -5.03 -15.54 2.92
C HIS A 242 -3.78 -16.02 2.15
N TYR A 243 -2.57 -15.78 2.67
CA TYR A 243 -1.34 -16.38 2.15
C TYR A 243 -1.11 -17.83 2.62
N LYS A 244 -1.83 -18.28 3.65
CA LYS A 244 -1.55 -19.55 4.34
C LYS A 244 -1.53 -20.76 3.39
N GLU A 245 -2.42 -20.80 2.41
CA GLU A 245 -2.51 -21.90 1.44
C GLU A 245 -1.41 -21.87 0.38
N TYR A 246 -0.72 -20.74 0.24
CA TYR A 246 0.33 -20.53 -0.75
C TYR A 246 1.74 -20.62 -0.15
N LEU A 247 1.86 -20.66 1.18
CA LEU A 247 3.12 -20.75 1.89
C LEU A 247 3.53 -22.20 2.13
N LYS A 248 4.79 -22.49 1.85
CA LYS A 248 5.44 -23.77 2.17
C LYS A 248 6.09 -23.71 3.55
N GLU A 249 6.31 -24.88 4.13
CA GLU A 249 7.14 -25.00 5.33
C GLU A 249 8.53 -24.41 5.08
N GLY A 250 9.02 -23.61 6.03
CA GLY A 250 10.27 -22.84 5.90
C GLY A 250 10.10 -21.42 5.34
N GLU A 251 8.95 -21.08 4.74
CA GLU A 251 8.69 -19.71 4.24
C GLU A 251 8.11 -18.78 5.32
N TYR A 252 7.83 -19.32 6.50
CA TYR A 252 7.39 -18.57 7.69
C TYR A 252 8.15 -19.01 8.93
N LYS A 253 8.22 -18.13 9.93
CA LYS A 253 8.72 -18.46 11.27
C LYS A 253 7.58 -18.83 12.20
N ILE A 254 7.79 -19.82 13.07
CA ILE A 254 6.85 -20.13 14.14
C ILE A 254 7.24 -19.28 15.34
N GLU A 255 6.32 -18.41 15.78
CA GLU A 255 6.50 -17.49 16.91
C GLU A 255 5.21 -17.26 17.70
#